data_AF-A0A0L8L4X8-F1
#
_entry.id   AF-A0A0L8L4X8-F1
#
_cell.length_a   1.000
_cell.length_b   1.000
_cell.length_c   1.000
_cell.angle_alpha   90.00
_cell.angle_beta   90.00
_cell.angle_gamma   90.00
#
_symmetry.space_group_name_H-M   'P 1'
#
loop_
_entity.id
_entity.type
_entity.pdbx_description
1 polymer ?
#
loop_
_entity_poly.entity_id
_entity_poly.type
_entity_poly.pdbx_seq_one_letter_code
_entity_poly.pdbx_strand_id
1 'polypeptide(L)'
;MPDPIPLSPRRDDTAADVGSLVRLGREEPPPVPAPTAPAPGPPGDDADAATLKAALLDAGITTTAEDQAAVQALARLDTTTVEAVARWVKTKKKPDTK
;
A
#
# COMPACT_ATOMS: atom_id res chain seq x y z
N MET A 1 30.07 -20.69 15.33
CA MET A 1 28.97 -21.64 15.08
C MET A 1 28.35 -21.27 13.75
N PRO A 2 28.01 -22.23 12.88
CA PRO A 2 27.22 -21.91 11.69
C PRO A 2 25.79 -21.52 12.09
N ASP A 3 25.22 -20.53 11.41
CA ASP A 3 23.84 -20.09 11.63
C ASP A 3 22.83 -21.17 11.21
N PRO A 4 21.68 -21.28 11.90
CA PRO A 4 20.66 -22.26 11.56
C PRO A 4 20.07 -21.96 10.18
N ILE A 5 20.14 -22.93 9.27
CA ILE A 5 19.55 -22.83 7.94
C ILE A 5 18.03 -23.00 8.07
N PRO A 6 17.21 -22.05 7.62
CA PRO A 6 15.76 -22.21 7.57
C PRO A 6 15.40 -23.40 6.68
N LEU A 7 14.80 -24.43 7.25
CA LEU A 7 14.29 -25.57 6.50
C LEU A 7 12.96 -25.18 5.86
N SER A 8 12.88 -25.27 4.54
CA SER A 8 11.62 -25.15 3.82
C SER A 8 10.62 -26.20 4.33
N PRO A 9 9.34 -25.85 4.52
CA PRO A 9 8.31 -26.82 4.87
C PRO A 9 8.28 -27.96 3.84
N ARG A 10 8.29 -29.21 4.30
CA ARG A 10 8.10 -30.36 3.43
C ARG A 10 6.65 -30.34 2.94
N ARG A 11 6.47 -30.24 1.62
CA ARG A 11 5.19 -30.52 0.96
C ARG A 11 5.14 -32.01 0.69
N ASP A 12 4.24 -32.71 1.36
CA ASP A 12 3.93 -34.10 1.06
C ASP A 12 2.79 -34.11 0.02
N ASP A 13 3.07 -34.40 -1.26
CA ASP A 13 2.05 -34.49 -2.32
C ASP A 13 1.38 -35.88 -2.37
N THR A 14 1.19 -36.54 -1.22
CA THR A 14 0.63 -37.89 -1.16
C THR A 14 -0.90 -37.90 -1.21
N ALA A 15 -1.54 -39.06 -1.43
CA ALA A 15 -3.00 -39.19 -1.47
C ALA A 15 -3.72 -38.87 -0.14
N ALA A 16 -2.96 -38.70 0.95
CA ALA A 16 -3.45 -38.25 2.25
C ALA A 16 -3.32 -36.73 2.46
N ASP A 17 -2.69 -36.03 1.51
CA ASP A 17 -2.55 -34.57 1.59
C ASP A 17 -3.89 -33.88 1.32
N VAL A 18 -4.21 -32.89 2.15
CA VAL A 18 -5.42 -32.08 2.04
C VAL A 18 -5.50 -31.41 0.66
N GLY A 19 -4.37 -30.93 0.13
CA GLY A 19 -4.32 -30.36 -1.23
C GLY A 19 -4.67 -31.38 -2.31
N SER A 20 -4.22 -32.62 -2.18
CA SER A 20 -4.63 -33.72 -3.06
C SER A 20 -6.10 -34.11 -2.91
N LEU A 21 -6.63 -34.15 -1.69
CA LEU A 21 -8.04 -34.48 -1.41
C LEU A 21 -8.99 -33.41 -1.95
N VAL A 22 -8.64 -32.13 -1.83
CA VAL A 22 -9.38 -31.01 -2.42
C VAL A 22 -9.40 -31.11 -3.96
N ARG A 23 -8.27 -31.43 -4.60
CA ARG A 23 -8.21 -31.63 -6.07
C ARG A 23 -9.07 -32.80 -6.55
N LEU A 24 -9.22 -33.84 -5.73
CA LEU A 24 -10.06 -35.02 -5.99
C LEU A 24 -11.54 -34.80 -5.65
N GLY A 25 -11.91 -33.60 -5.17
CA GLY A 25 -13.28 -33.29 -4.74
C GLY A 25 -13.74 -34.08 -3.51
N ARG A 26 -12.79 -34.58 -2.70
CA ARG A 26 -13.06 -35.34 -1.47
C ARG A 26 -13.15 -34.46 -0.23
N GLU A 27 -12.52 -33.29 -0.25
CA GLU A 27 -12.63 -32.26 0.78
C GLU A 27 -12.99 -30.90 0.17
N GLU A 28 -13.64 -30.04 0.96
CA GLU A 28 -13.92 -28.66 0.60
C GLU A 28 -12.64 -27.82 0.70
N PRO A 29 -12.36 -26.90 -0.25
CA PRO A 29 -11.24 -25.99 -0.12
C PRO A 29 -11.34 -25.16 1.16
N PRO A 30 -10.23 -24.92 1.88
CA PRO A 30 -10.25 -24.10 3.07
C PRO A 30 -10.76 -22.69 2.74
N PRO A 31 -11.49 -22.05 3.66
CA PRO A 31 -12.01 -20.71 3.45
C PRO A 31 -10.84 -19.75 3.19
N VAL A 32 -10.96 -18.94 2.13
CA VAL A 32 -10.00 -17.88 1.86
C VAL A 32 -10.12 -16.86 2.99
N PRO A 33 -9.03 -16.52 3.69
CA PRO A 33 -9.09 -15.51 4.74
C PRO A 33 -9.61 -14.20 4.16
N ALA A 34 -10.54 -13.56 4.87
CA ALA A 34 -11.08 -12.29 4.46
C ALA A 34 -9.93 -11.27 4.26
N PRO A 35 -9.96 -10.45 3.21
CA PRO A 35 -8.98 -9.39 3.04
C PRO A 35 -9.01 -8.50 4.28
N THR A 36 -7.89 -8.49 5.00
CA THR A 36 -7.74 -7.63 6.18
C THR A 36 -7.85 -6.18 5.72
N ALA A 37 -8.79 -5.43 6.27
CA ALA A 37 -8.89 -4.00 6.01
C ALA A 37 -7.53 -3.34 6.34
N PRO A 38 -7.04 -2.40 5.51
CA PRO A 38 -5.77 -1.74 5.80
C PRO A 38 -5.85 -1.09 7.18
N ALA A 39 -4.87 -1.37 8.03
CA ALA A 39 -4.77 -0.74 9.33
C ALA A 39 -4.77 0.78 9.16
N PRO A 40 -5.45 1.54 10.05
CA PRO A 40 -5.31 2.99 10.07
C PRO A 40 -3.83 3.34 10.20
N GLY A 41 -3.35 4.20 9.30
CA GLY A 41 -1.95 4.64 9.29
C GLY A 41 -1.58 5.38 10.57
N PRO A 42 -0.28 5.48 10.91
CA PRO A 42 0.18 6.33 12.00
C PRO A 42 -0.37 7.76 11.84
N PRO A 43 -0.69 8.46 12.95
CA PRO A 43 -1.37 9.76 12.94
C PRO A 43 -0.61 10.90 12.21
N GLY A 44 0.67 10.70 11.87
CA GLY A 44 1.43 11.62 11.03
C GLY A 44 0.97 11.61 9.56
N ASP A 45 0.55 10.45 9.07
CA ASP A 45 0.12 10.27 7.67
C ASP A 45 -1.11 11.14 7.35
N ASP A 46 -2.00 11.39 8.33
CA ASP A 46 -3.18 12.23 8.15
C ASP A 46 -2.84 13.72 8.01
N ALA A 47 -1.84 14.20 8.77
CA ALA A 47 -1.38 15.58 8.70
C ALA A 47 -0.63 15.87 7.39
N ASP A 48 0.19 14.91 6.96
CA ASP A 48 0.93 14.98 5.70
C ASP A 48 -0.01 14.87 4.48
N ALA A 49 -1.03 14.00 4.54
CA ALA A 49 -2.08 13.92 3.53
C ALA A 49 -2.91 15.20 3.44
N ALA A 50 -3.23 15.84 4.57
CA ALA A 50 -3.93 17.13 4.60
C ALA A 50 -3.10 18.24 3.94
N THR A 51 -1.78 18.26 4.20
CA THR A 51 -0.84 19.22 3.60
C THR A 51 -0.75 19.07 2.08
N LEU A 52 -0.66 17.82 1.59
CA LEU A 52 -0.69 17.51 0.15
C LEU A 52 -2.02 17.90 -0.50
N LYS A 53 -3.16 17.58 0.12
CA LYS A 53 -4.49 17.96 -0.39
C LYS A 53 -4.66 19.48 -0.46
N ALA A 54 -4.21 20.21 0.56
CA ALA A 54 -4.26 21.67 0.56
C ALA A 54 -3.39 22.27 -0.57
N ALA A 55 -2.20 21.73 -0.81
CA ALA A 55 -1.34 22.16 -1.92
C ALA A 55 -1.96 21.88 -3.29
N LEU A 56 -2.61 20.73 -3.47
CA LEU A 56 -3.31 20.37 -4.71
C LEU A 56 -4.53 21.28 -4.97
N LEU A 57 -5.31 21.59 -3.93
CA LEU A 57 -6.42 22.55 -4.02
C LEU A 57 -5.92 23.97 -4.34
N ASP A 58 -4.84 24.44 -3.70
CA ASP A 58 -4.23 25.76 -4.00
C ASP A 58 -3.70 25.83 -5.45
N ALA A 59 -3.22 24.71 -5.98
CA ALA A 59 -2.83 24.57 -7.38
C ALA A 59 -4.03 24.47 -8.35
N GLY A 60 -5.26 24.35 -7.86
CA GLY A 60 -6.46 24.19 -8.69
C GLY A 60 -6.60 22.80 -9.31
N ILE A 61 -5.92 21.80 -8.75
CA ILE A 61 -5.96 20.41 -9.24
C ILE A 61 -7.12 19.70 -8.55
N THR A 62 -8.15 19.35 -9.32
CA THR A 62 -9.24 18.48 -8.88
C THR A 62 -8.74 17.05 -8.73
N THR A 63 -8.54 16.61 -7.49
CA THR A 63 -8.28 15.20 -7.15
C THR A 63 -9.58 14.41 -7.13
N THR A 64 -9.61 13.30 -7.86
CA THR A 64 -10.67 12.28 -7.85
C THR A 64 -10.48 11.28 -6.70
N ALA A 65 -11.39 10.31 -6.57
CA ALA A 65 -11.31 9.26 -5.55
C ALA A 65 -10.07 8.35 -5.75
N GLU A 66 -9.65 8.11 -6.98
CA GLU A 66 -8.44 7.35 -7.30
C GLU A 66 -7.16 8.10 -6.86
N ASP A 67 -7.17 9.43 -7.01
CA ASP A 67 -6.07 10.28 -6.56
C ASP A 67 -5.93 10.32 -5.03
N GLN A 68 -7.01 10.05 -4.28
CA GLN A 68 -6.92 10.01 -2.81
C GLN A 68 -6.07 8.85 -2.30
N ALA A 69 -6.10 7.70 -2.98
CA ALA A 69 -5.25 6.57 -2.64
C ALA A 69 -3.77 6.89 -2.93
N ALA A 70 -3.49 7.61 -4.03
CA ALA A 70 -2.15 8.09 -4.35
C ALA A 70 -1.65 9.12 -3.32
N VAL A 71 -2.50 10.03 -2.87
CA VAL A 71 -2.15 11.00 -1.81
C VAL A 71 -1.90 10.31 -0.47
N GLN A 72 -2.68 9.30 -0.11
CA GLN A 72 -2.43 8.49 1.10
C GLN A 72 -1.14 7.67 0.98
N ALA A 73 -0.84 7.12 -0.21
CA ALA A 73 0.41 6.42 -0.45
C ALA A 73 1.62 7.36 -0.38
N LEU A 74 1.48 8.60 -0.87
CA LEU A 74 2.52 9.63 -0.75
C LEU A 74 2.70 10.11 0.70
N ALA A 75 1.61 10.22 1.46
CA ALA A 75 1.65 10.66 2.86
C ALA A 75 2.33 9.65 3.79
N ARG A 76 2.44 8.38 3.38
CA ARG A 76 3.20 7.34 4.08
C ARG A 76 4.72 7.44 3.87
N LEU A 77 5.19 8.34 3.01
CA LEU A 77 6.62 8.62 2.84
C LEU A 77 7.13 9.50 4.00
N ASP A 78 8.41 9.85 3.97
CA ASP A 78 8.98 10.82 4.89
C ASP A 78 8.40 12.23 4.68
N THR A 79 8.21 12.95 5.79
CA THR A 79 7.69 14.33 5.81
C THR A 79 8.49 15.28 4.93
N THR A 80 9.81 15.08 4.81
CA THR A 80 10.67 15.87 3.92
C THR A 80 10.30 15.72 2.45
N THR A 81 9.93 14.51 2.02
CA THR A 81 9.47 14.23 0.65
C THR A 81 8.09 14.83 0.41
N VAL A 82 7.17 14.74 1.39
CA VAL A 82 5.84 15.37 1.30
C VAL A 82 5.95 16.89 1.15
N GLU A 83 6.78 17.54 1.95
CA GLU A 83 7.04 18.98 1.84
C GLU A 83 7.69 19.37 0.50
N ALA A 84 8.61 18.55 -0.01
CA ALA A 84 9.24 18.78 -1.31
C ALA A 84 8.22 18.70 -2.45
N VAL A 85 7.30 17.72 -2.42
CA VAL A 85 6.22 17.60 -3.40
C VAL A 85 5.24 18.76 -3.28
N ALA A 86 4.81 19.13 -2.08
CA ALA A 86 3.94 20.28 -1.86
C ALA A 86 4.58 21.58 -2.39
N ARG A 87 5.88 21.77 -2.17
CA ARG A 87 6.65 22.90 -2.71
C ARG A 87 6.71 22.87 -4.24
N TRP A 88 6.96 21.69 -4.82
CA TRP A 88 7.02 21.50 -6.28
C TRP A 88 5.67 21.81 -6.96
N VAL A 89 4.57 21.30 -6.40
CA VAL A 89 3.20 21.58 -6.86
C VAL A 89 2.92 23.08 -6.84
N LYS A 90 3.32 23.76 -5.77
CA LYS A 90 3.16 25.22 -5.63
C LYS A 90 4.00 26.00 -6.65
N THR A 91 5.21 25.55 -6.97
CA THR A 91 6.07 26.19 -7.97
C THR A 91 5.60 25.98 -9.41
N LYS A 92 4.97 24.84 -9.73
CA LYS A 92 4.41 24.57 -11.07
C LYS A 92 3.31 25.57 -11.49
N LYS A 93 2.68 26.26 -10.53
CA LYS A 93 1.70 27.34 -10.79
C LYS A 93 2.34 28.65 -11.27
N LYS A 94 3.66 28.83 -11.10
CA LYS A 94 4.38 29.93 -11.77
C LYS A 94 4.73 29.43 -13.17
N PRO A 95 4.05 29.89 -14.23
CA PRO A 95 4.51 29.61 -15.57
C PRO A 95 5.94 30.13 -15.68
N ASP A 96 6.84 29.22 -16.07
CA ASP A 96 8.16 29.54 -16.60
C ASP A 96 7.95 30.60 -17.68
N THR A 97 8.19 31.85 -17.31
CA THR A 97 8.15 32.99 -18.22
C THR A 97 9.55 33.10 -18.76
N LYS A 98 9.82 32.37 -19.84
CA LYS A 98 11.03 32.57 -20.63
C LYS A 98 10.69 32.55 -22.12
#